data_AF-D3V220-F1
#
_entry.id   AF-D3V220-F1
#
_cell.length_a   1.000
_cell.length_b   1.000
_cell.length_c   1.000
_cell.angle_alpha   90.00
_cell.angle_beta   90.00
_cell.angle_gamma   90.00
#
_symmetry.space_group_name_H-M   'P 1'
#
loop_
_entity.id
_entity.type
_entity.pdbx_description
1 polymer ?
#
loop_
_entity_poly.entity_id
_entity_poly.type
_entity_poly.pdbx_seq_one_letter_code
_entity_poly.pdbx_strand_id
1 'polypeptide(L)'
;MSISITTIQYKNAYNFYHRNAMAIYEIDNKKFMFGQSETQGNKHFIQEILPDGRLGHTTESGSSPIYYDYATILEDGDKKYLCCINTSSAAIQFLELTPDGKTKLVFSDNYSQDGFETFIPYMNNGVLFAYRQNEASKRWEIVKLEQKNEL
;
A
#
# COMPACT_ATOMS: atom_id res chain seq x y z
N MET A 1 17.84 -8.63 -27.46
CA MET A 1 16.38 -8.82 -27.26
C MET A 1 15.83 -7.48 -26.78
N SER A 2 14.82 -6.91 -27.44
CA SER A 2 14.25 -5.60 -27.12
C SER A 2 12.80 -5.75 -26.67
N ILE A 3 12.39 -4.95 -25.70
CA ILE A 3 11.00 -4.89 -25.25
C ILE A 3 10.21 -3.99 -26.21
N SER A 4 9.12 -4.50 -26.79
CA SER A 4 8.15 -3.69 -27.53
C SER A 4 7.00 -3.28 -26.63
N ILE A 5 6.57 -2.02 -26.71
CA ILE A 5 5.45 -1.51 -25.92
C ILE A 5 4.23 -1.38 -26.83
N THR A 6 3.10 -1.97 -26.43
CA THR A 6 1.82 -1.90 -27.14
C THR A 6 0.72 -1.41 -26.19
N THR A 7 0.02 -0.35 -26.58
CA THR A 7 -1.14 0.14 -25.83
C THR A 7 -2.36 -0.76 -26.06
N ILE A 8 -2.90 -1.35 -24.98
CA ILE A 8 -4.10 -2.22 -25.05
C ILE A 8 -5.37 -1.57 -24.50
N GLN A 9 -5.23 -0.46 -23.77
CA GLN A 9 -6.30 0.36 -23.20
C GLN A 9 -5.78 1.79 -23.03
N TYR A 10 -6.64 2.78 -23.28
CA TYR A 10 -6.30 4.20 -23.12
C TYR A 10 -7.50 4.95 -22.55
N LYS A 11 -7.28 5.74 -21.50
CA LYS A 11 -8.24 6.69 -20.91
C LYS A 11 -7.46 7.84 -20.26
N ASN A 12 -8.08 9.02 -20.20
CA ASN A 12 -7.61 10.10 -19.36
C ASN A 12 -8.12 9.86 -17.93
N ALA A 13 -7.22 9.74 -16.97
CA ALA A 13 -7.58 9.73 -15.56
C ALA A 13 -7.82 11.18 -15.08
N TYR A 14 -8.76 11.37 -14.15
CA TYR A 14 -8.97 12.66 -13.50
C TYR A 14 -7.84 13.02 -12.52
N ASN A 15 -7.26 12.01 -11.86
CA ASN A 15 -6.19 12.15 -10.88
C ASN A 15 -4.87 11.58 -11.41
N PHE A 16 -3.76 12.12 -10.90
CA PHE A 16 -2.44 11.54 -11.09
C PHE A 16 -2.07 10.64 -9.89
N TYR A 17 -1.55 9.44 -10.17
CA TYR A 17 -1.18 8.46 -9.16
C TYR A 17 0.34 8.22 -9.25
N HIS A 18 1.06 8.51 -8.17
CA HIS A 18 2.50 8.30 -8.14
C HIS A 18 2.81 6.81 -8.01
N ARG A 19 3.82 6.33 -8.74
CA ARG A 19 4.22 4.91 -8.76
C ARG A 19 4.36 4.30 -7.37
N ASN A 20 4.97 5.01 -6.43
CA ASN A 20 5.23 4.48 -5.08
C ASN A 20 3.93 4.36 -4.25
N ALA A 21 2.88 5.09 -4.60
CA ALA A 21 1.55 5.03 -3.99
C ALA A 21 0.59 4.11 -4.77
N MET A 22 1.13 3.16 -5.53
CA MET A 22 0.38 2.16 -6.29
C MET A 22 0.88 0.75 -5.97
N ALA A 23 -0.05 -0.19 -5.90
CA ALA A 23 0.27 -1.59 -5.64
C ALA A 23 -0.64 -2.51 -6.47
N ILE A 24 -0.08 -3.61 -6.96
CA ILE A 24 -0.83 -4.68 -7.62
C ILE A 24 -0.80 -5.90 -6.71
N TYR A 25 -1.93 -6.58 -6.58
CA TYR A 25 -2.05 -7.80 -5.78
C TYR A 25 -3.02 -8.79 -6.40
N GLU A 26 -2.99 -10.01 -5.91
CA GLU A 26 -3.84 -11.10 -6.35
C GLU A 26 -4.51 -11.79 -5.15
N ILE A 27 -5.83 -11.96 -5.20
CA ILE A 27 -6.61 -12.71 -4.21
C ILE A 27 -7.57 -13.61 -4.98
N ASP A 28 -7.60 -14.90 -4.62
CA ASP A 28 -8.46 -15.91 -5.25
C ASP A 28 -8.39 -15.91 -6.79
N ASN A 29 -7.17 -15.87 -7.35
CA ASN A 29 -6.88 -15.79 -8.78
C ASN A 29 -7.42 -14.55 -9.51
N LYS A 30 -7.86 -13.52 -8.77
CA LYS A 30 -8.24 -12.22 -9.33
C LYS A 30 -7.18 -11.18 -8.99
N LYS A 31 -6.81 -10.40 -10.00
CA LYS A 31 -5.83 -9.32 -9.84
C LYS A 31 -6.53 -7.99 -9.61
N PHE A 32 -5.94 -7.18 -8.76
CA PHE A 32 -6.43 -5.86 -8.42
C PHE A 32 -5.28 -4.86 -8.40
N MET A 33 -5.63 -3.59 -8.58
CA MET A 33 -4.72 -2.46 -8.48
C MET A 33 -5.27 -1.48 -7.45
N PHE A 34 -4.45 -1.15 -6.47
CA PHE A 34 -4.63 -0.01 -5.60
C PHE A 34 -3.85 1.19 -6.15
N GLY A 35 -4.42 2.39 -6.00
CA GLY A 35 -3.70 3.63 -6.22
C GLY A 35 -4.27 4.77 -5.40
N GLN A 36 -3.38 5.63 -4.89
CA GLN A 36 -3.75 6.89 -4.22
C GLN A 36 -3.12 8.09 -4.92
N SER A 37 -3.91 9.14 -5.12
CA SER A 37 -3.42 10.42 -5.63
C SER A 37 -3.16 11.39 -4.48
N GLU A 38 -2.06 12.13 -4.56
CA GLU A 38 -1.83 13.29 -3.67
C GLU A 38 -2.76 14.44 -4.06
N THR A 39 -2.86 14.69 -5.36
CA THR A 39 -3.72 15.74 -5.91
C THR A 39 -5.19 15.38 -5.73
N GLN A 40 -6.04 16.39 -5.47
CA GLN A 40 -7.50 16.27 -5.39
C GLN A 40 -8.07 15.56 -4.15
N GLY A 41 -7.40 15.74 -2.99
CA GLY A 41 -7.95 15.33 -1.70
C GLY A 41 -7.71 13.85 -1.41
N ASN A 42 -6.50 13.36 -1.67
CA ASN A 42 -6.04 12.05 -1.24
C ASN A 42 -6.92 10.90 -1.76
N LYS A 43 -7.47 11.04 -2.97
CA LYS A 43 -8.39 10.07 -3.58
C LYS A 43 -7.68 8.75 -3.77
N HIS A 44 -8.36 7.66 -3.43
CA HIS A 44 -7.86 6.31 -3.68
C HIS A 44 -8.90 5.46 -4.41
N PHE A 45 -8.42 4.39 -5.04
CA PHE A 45 -9.25 3.39 -5.68
C PHE A 45 -8.67 1.99 -5.49
N ILE A 46 -9.55 0.98 -5.61
CA ILE A 46 -9.20 -0.38 -5.98
C ILE A 46 -9.96 -0.74 -7.25
N GLN A 47 -9.25 -1.28 -8.23
CA GLN A 47 -9.82 -1.67 -9.52
C GLN A 47 -9.33 -3.05 -9.94
N GLU A 48 -10.24 -3.86 -10.48
CA GLU A 48 -9.91 -5.18 -11.01
C GLU A 48 -9.00 -5.07 -12.25
N ILE A 49 -8.08 -6.01 -12.41
CA ILE A 49 -7.32 -6.26 -13.64
C ILE A 49 -7.85 -7.55 -14.25
N LEU A 50 -8.44 -7.43 -15.45
CA LEU A 50 -9.04 -8.54 -16.18
C LEU A 50 -7.95 -9.49 -16.74
N PRO A 51 -8.31 -10.74 -17.10
CA PRO A 51 -7.35 -11.72 -17.63
C PRO A 51 -6.60 -11.28 -18.89
N ASP A 52 -7.16 -10.33 -19.66
CA ASP A 52 -6.53 -9.76 -20.85
C ASP A 52 -5.60 -8.56 -20.56
N GLY A 53 -5.40 -8.26 -19.27
CA GLY A 53 -4.55 -7.17 -18.78
C GLY A 53 -5.22 -5.80 -18.71
N ARG A 54 -6.49 -5.66 -19.12
CA ARG A 54 -7.22 -4.39 -19.06
C ARG A 54 -7.75 -4.11 -17.65
N LEU A 55 -7.90 -2.84 -17.31
CA LEU A 55 -8.61 -2.45 -16.09
C LEU A 55 -10.12 -2.70 -16.26
N GLY A 56 -10.70 -3.41 -15.29
CA GLY A 56 -12.11 -3.74 -15.17
C GLY A 56 -12.88 -2.74 -14.31
N HIS A 57 -13.79 -3.21 -13.47
CA HIS A 57 -14.63 -2.37 -12.62
C HIS A 57 -13.87 -1.92 -11.35
N THR A 58 -14.19 -0.73 -10.87
CA THR A 58 -13.73 -0.23 -9.57
C THR A 58 -14.53 -0.91 -8.47
N THR A 59 -13.86 -1.61 -7.57
CA THR A 59 -14.46 -2.33 -6.43
C THR A 59 -14.56 -1.45 -5.19
N GLU A 60 -13.64 -0.48 -5.06
CA GLU A 60 -13.60 0.47 -3.97
C GLU A 60 -13.08 1.83 -4.45
N SER A 61 -13.61 2.92 -3.91
CA SER A 61 -13.04 4.25 -4.11
C SER A 61 -13.38 5.16 -2.92
N GLY A 62 -12.50 6.11 -2.63
CA GLY A 62 -12.65 6.94 -1.46
C GLY A 62 -11.64 8.07 -1.40
N SER A 63 -11.47 8.63 -0.20
CA SER A 63 -10.47 9.65 0.12
C SER A 63 -9.84 9.29 1.45
N SER A 64 -8.52 9.31 1.53
CA SER A 64 -7.82 9.10 2.79
C SER A 64 -7.62 10.42 3.54
N PRO A 65 -7.45 10.41 4.87
CA PRO A 65 -7.19 11.64 5.63
C PRO A 65 -5.90 12.34 5.17
N ILE A 66 -4.89 11.57 4.76
CA ILE A 66 -3.60 12.04 4.27
C ILE A 66 -3.19 11.29 3.01
N TYR A 67 -2.19 11.81 2.30
CA TYR A 67 -1.51 11.10 1.23
C TYR A 67 -0.45 10.14 1.81
N TYR A 68 -0.41 8.91 1.31
CA TYR A 68 0.64 7.94 1.59
C TYR A 68 1.53 7.83 0.35
N ASP A 69 2.81 8.17 0.51
CA ASP A 69 3.79 8.21 -0.58
C ASP A 69 4.40 6.84 -0.89
N TYR A 70 4.09 5.83 -0.09
CA TYR A 70 4.51 4.45 -0.27
C TYR A 70 3.36 3.48 0.06
N ALA A 71 3.08 2.55 -0.85
CA ALA A 71 2.09 1.50 -0.69
C ALA A 71 2.72 0.13 -1.03
N THR A 72 2.56 -0.85 -0.15
CA THR A 72 3.08 -2.20 -0.35
C THR A 72 2.10 -3.28 0.09
N ILE A 73 2.19 -4.45 -0.55
CA ILE A 73 1.38 -5.63 -0.24
C ILE A 73 2.18 -6.53 0.70
N LEU A 74 1.60 -6.86 1.85
CA LEU A 74 2.19 -7.77 2.82
C LEU A 74 1.37 -9.06 2.87
N GLU A 75 2.04 -10.21 2.85
CA GLU A 75 1.42 -11.52 2.86
C GLU A 75 1.68 -12.22 4.20
N ASP A 76 0.65 -12.91 4.73
CA ASP A 76 0.73 -13.72 5.95
C ASP A 76 -0.17 -14.95 5.79
N GLY A 77 0.41 -16.05 5.31
CA GLY A 77 -0.35 -17.21 4.85
C GLY A 77 -1.33 -16.82 3.73
N ASP A 78 -2.60 -17.16 3.89
CA ASP A 78 -3.65 -16.85 2.90
C ASP A 78 -4.13 -15.38 2.96
N LYS A 79 -3.74 -14.62 4.00
CA LYS A 79 -4.14 -13.23 4.15
C LYS A 79 -3.19 -12.30 3.44
N LYS A 80 -3.76 -11.25 2.84
CA LYS A 80 -3.01 -10.14 2.25
C LYS A 80 -3.43 -8.83 2.88
N TYR A 81 -2.47 -7.95 3.03
CA TYR A 81 -2.64 -6.64 3.60
C TYR A 81 -2.05 -5.59 2.68
N LEU A 82 -2.68 -4.41 2.67
CA LEU A 82 -2.12 -3.21 2.09
C LEU A 82 -1.58 -2.34 3.22
N CYS A 83 -0.29 -2.05 3.16
CA CYS A 83 0.40 -1.16 4.08
C CYS A 83 0.76 0.14 3.35
N CYS A 84 0.13 1.23 3.77
CA CYS A 84 0.32 2.56 3.21
C CYS A 84 1.10 3.42 4.22
N ILE A 85 2.17 4.06 3.78
CA ILE A 85 3.08 4.85 4.60
C ILE A 85 3.24 6.24 4.01
N ASN A 86 3.22 7.25 4.87
CA ASN A 86 3.76 8.57 4.56
C ASN A 86 5.14 8.66 5.20
N THR A 87 6.17 8.65 4.36
CA THR A 87 7.56 8.64 4.83
C THR A 87 7.99 9.96 5.46
N SER A 88 7.28 11.06 5.21
CA SER A 88 7.60 12.37 5.81
C SER A 88 6.99 12.56 7.20
N SER A 89 5.74 12.13 7.41
CA SER A 89 5.00 12.31 8.67
C SER A 89 5.03 11.08 9.57
N ALA A 90 5.70 10.01 9.15
CA ALA A 90 5.73 8.72 9.83
C ALA A 90 4.32 8.13 10.07
N ALA A 91 3.36 8.46 9.19
CA ALA A 91 2.02 7.92 9.29
C ALA A 91 1.93 6.56 8.58
N ILE A 92 1.17 5.65 9.14
CA ILE A 92 0.94 4.30 8.62
C ILE A 92 -0.56 3.99 8.64
N GLN A 93 -1.04 3.37 7.57
CA GLN A 93 -2.37 2.77 7.50
C GLN A 93 -2.22 1.31 7.08
N PHE A 94 -2.83 0.42 7.87
CA PHE A 94 -2.76 -1.02 7.66
C PHE A 94 -4.16 -1.56 7.40
N LEU A 95 -4.34 -2.16 6.23
CA LEU A 95 -5.62 -2.57 5.68
C LEU A 95 -5.56 -4.06 5.34
N GLU A 96 -6.57 -4.84 5.74
CA GLU A 96 -6.77 -6.20 5.25
C GLU A 96 -7.44 -6.12 3.86
N LEU A 97 -6.93 -6.90 2.90
CA LEU A 97 -7.48 -6.98 1.55
C LEU A 97 -8.45 -8.16 1.47
N THR A 98 -9.69 -7.89 1.05
CA THR A 98 -10.76 -8.89 1.02
C THR A 98 -10.92 -9.54 -0.36
N PRO A 99 -11.47 -10.76 -0.46
CA PRO A 99 -11.73 -11.46 -1.72
C PRO A 99 -12.59 -10.71 -2.75
N ASP A 100 -13.46 -9.80 -2.29
CA ASP A 100 -14.28 -8.97 -3.16
C ASP A 100 -13.55 -7.71 -3.67
N GLY A 101 -12.23 -7.62 -3.45
CA GLY A 101 -11.39 -6.53 -3.93
C GLY A 101 -11.60 -5.24 -3.15
N LYS A 102 -11.88 -5.33 -1.85
CA LYS A 102 -12.06 -4.17 -0.96
C LYS A 102 -11.03 -4.16 0.15
N THR A 103 -11.03 -3.10 0.93
CA THR A 103 -10.21 -2.99 2.13
C THR A 103 -11.04 -3.01 3.41
N LYS A 104 -10.42 -3.51 4.47
CA LYS A 104 -10.91 -3.36 5.84
C LYS A 104 -9.79 -2.76 6.68
N LEU A 105 -10.08 -1.62 7.33
CA LEU A 105 -9.12 -0.99 8.24
C LEU A 105 -8.79 -1.94 9.40
N VAL A 106 -7.49 -2.25 9.56
CA VAL A 106 -6.96 -2.93 10.74
C VAL A 106 -6.57 -1.88 11.76
N PHE A 107 -5.71 -0.92 11.37
CA PHE A 107 -5.40 0.28 12.16
C PHE A 107 -4.83 1.40 11.28
N SER A 108 -4.78 2.61 11.85
CA SER A 108 -4.09 3.78 11.31
C SER A 108 -3.46 4.51 12.48
N ASP A 109 -2.18 4.86 12.36
CA ASP A 109 -1.44 5.53 13.44
C ASP A 109 -0.17 6.22 12.90
N ASN A 110 0.62 6.80 13.79
CA ASN A 110 2.00 7.22 13.53
C ASN A 110 2.98 6.25 14.19
N TYR A 111 4.08 5.94 13.49
CA TYR A 111 5.22 5.25 14.08
C TYR A 111 6.31 6.26 14.44
N SER A 112 7.22 5.91 15.36
CA SER A 112 8.38 6.77 15.62
C SER A 112 9.42 6.59 14.51
N GLN A 113 9.84 7.69 13.88
CA GLN A 113 10.99 7.65 12.97
C GLN A 113 12.29 7.45 13.73
N ASP A 114 12.51 8.10 14.88
CA ASP A 114 13.77 8.06 15.65
C ASP A 114 15.04 8.24 14.78
N GLY A 115 14.94 9.03 13.70
CA GLY A 115 15.99 9.23 12.71
C GLY A 115 16.19 8.08 11.72
N PHE A 116 15.35 7.04 11.70
CA PHE A 116 15.43 5.97 10.70
C PHE A 116 14.69 6.36 9.41
N GLU A 117 15.40 6.40 8.29
CA GLU A 117 14.90 6.80 6.97
C GLU A 117 14.42 5.60 6.14
N THR A 118 15.07 4.44 6.29
CA THR A 118 14.57 3.20 5.67
C THR A 118 13.52 2.57 6.57
N PHE A 119 12.38 2.18 6.00
CA PHE A 119 11.32 1.48 6.70
C PHE A 119 10.66 0.44 5.77
N ILE A 120 10.91 -0.84 6.02
CA ILE A 120 10.39 -1.95 5.21
C ILE A 120 9.49 -2.82 6.10
N PRO A 121 8.16 -2.68 6.00
CA PRO A 121 7.23 -3.48 6.78
C PRO A 121 7.11 -4.90 6.22
N TYR A 122 6.87 -5.87 7.09
CA TYR A 122 6.59 -7.25 6.72
C TYR A 122 5.74 -7.94 7.78
N MET A 123 4.95 -8.91 7.35
CA MET A 123 4.17 -9.75 8.26
C MET A 123 4.94 -11.04 8.58
N ASN A 124 4.78 -11.53 9.79
CA ASN A 124 5.24 -12.86 10.18
C ASN A 124 4.36 -13.40 11.31
N ASN A 125 3.57 -14.44 11.01
CA ASN A 125 2.70 -15.13 11.96
C ASN A 125 1.72 -14.18 12.67
N GLY A 126 1.00 -13.36 11.90
CA GLY A 126 0.00 -12.43 12.42
C GLY A 126 0.58 -11.17 13.08
N VAL A 127 1.90 -10.99 13.05
CA VAL A 127 2.57 -9.83 13.65
C VAL A 127 3.19 -8.96 12.57
N LEU A 128 2.90 -7.66 12.62
CA LEU A 128 3.53 -6.66 11.77
C LEU A 128 4.88 -6.26 12.36
N PHE A 129 5.92 -6.44 11.57
CA PHE A 129 7.27 -5.98 11.86
C PHE A 129 7.71 -4.94 10.84
N ALA A 130 8.79 -4.25 11.14
CA ALA A 130 9.53 -3.48 10.14
C ALA A 130 11.03 -3.60 10.36
N TYR A 131 11.77 -3.81 9.28
CA TYR A 131 13.20 -3.48 9.24
C TYR A 131 13.34 -1.97 9.07
N ARG A 132 14.17 -1.34 9.88
CA ARG A 132 14.49 0.08 9.74
C ARG A 132 15.99 0.36 9.83
N GLN A 133 16.48 1.33 9.06
CA GLN A 133 17.90 1.73 9.04
C GLN A 133 18.06 3.25 9.06
N ASN A 134 18.99 3.72 9.89
CA ASN A 134 19.40 5.12 9.97
C ASN A 134 20.56 5.39 8.99
N GLU A 135 20.44 6.42 8.17
CA GLU A 135 21.36 6.75 7.09
C GLU A 135 22.70 7.24 7.64
N ALA A 136 22.71 8.09 8.67
CA ALA A 136 23.94 8.67 9.19
C ALA A 136 24.83 7.63 9.91
N SER A 137 24.25 6.90 10.87
CA SER A 137 24.94 5.93 11.73
C SER A 137 25.03 4.53 11.15
N LYS A 138 24.24 4.22 10.11
CA LYS A 138 24.05 2.88 9.54
C LYS A 138 23.46 1.85 10.53
N ARG A 139 23.06 2.28 11.73
CA ARG A 139 22.34 1.43 12.70
C ARG A 139 21.07 0.91 12.04
N TRP A 140 20.83 -0.38 12.21
CA TRP A 140 19.59 -1.04 11.80
C TRP A 140 18.95 -1.73 13.00
N GLU A 141 17.64 -1.92 12.91
CA GLU A 141 16.89 -2.72 13.85
C GLU A 141 15.63 -3.30 13.20
N ILE A 142 15.07 -4.29 13.88
CA ILE A 142 13.75 -4.84 13.56
C ILE A 142 12.84 -4.47 14.71
N VAL A 143 11.72 -3.81 14.39
CA VAL A 143 10.72 -3.41 15.37
C VAL A 143 9.42 -4.15 15.14
N LYS A 144 8.72 -4.44 16.22
CA LYS A 144 7.33 -4.88 16.19
C LYS A 144 6.42 -3.66 16.20
N LEU A 145 5.43 -3.63 15.33
CA LEU A 145 4.41 -2.58 15.30
C LEU A 145 3.16 -3.10 16.01
N GLU A 146 2.74 -2.39 17.05
CA GLU A 146 1.55 -2.70 17.84
C GLU A 146 0.75 -1.42 18.05
N GLN A 147 -0.56 -1.50 17.84
CA GLN A 147 -1.43 -0.39 18.20
C GLN A 147 -1.50 -0.32 19.73
N LYS A 148 -1.18 0.85 20.30
CA LYS A 148 -1.36 1.06 21.73
C LYS A 148 -2.86 1.18 21.98
N ASN A 149 -3.43 0.22 22.69
CA ASN A 149 -4.75 0.40 23.27
C ASN A 149 -4.59 1.39 24.44
N GLU A 150 -5.12 2.60 24.30
CA GLU A 150 -5.28 3.47 25.46
C GLU A 150 -6.26 2.81 26.44
N LEU A 151 -5.84 2.64 27.70
CA LEU A 151 -6.66 2.17 28.82
C LEU A 151 -7.54 3.29 29.37
#